data_AF-A0A923EWS6-F1
#
_entry.id   AF-A0A923EWS6-F1
#
_cell.length_a   1.000
_cell.length_b   1.000
_cell.length_c   1.000
_cell.angle_alpha   90.00
_cell.angle_beta   90.00
_cell.angle_gamma   90.00
#
_symmetry.space_group_name_H-M   'P 1'
#
loop_
_entity.id
_entity.type
_entity.pdbx_description
1 polymer ?
#
loop_
_entity_poly.entity_id
_entity_poly.type
_entity_poly.pdbx_seq_one_letter_code
_entity_poly.pdbx_strand_id
1 'polypeptide(L)'
;MYVGDDVVRAEPGSFLWAPRDVAHTFCVESDEARFLALSTNSALDRFFFATGEPAPSLTIPPPATEPPDVAELARVAGEFGVEILGPPPVPGG
;
A
#
# COMPACT_ATOMS: atom_id res chain seq x y z
N MET A 1 2.83 0.95 -10.75
CA MET A 1 3.74 1.19 -9.62
C MET A 1 4.52 2.45 -9.92
N TYR A 2 4.66 3.31 -8.92
CA TYR A 2 5.47 4.53 -8.97
C TYR A 2 6.63 4.31 -8.00
N VAL A 3 7.87 4.52 -8.44
CA VAL A 3 9.09 4.42 -7.61
C VAL A 3 10.01 5.57 -7.98
N GLY A 4 10.08 6.59 -7.13
CA GLY A 4 10.69 7.87 -7.50
C GLY A 4 9.98 8.44 -8.73
N ASP A 5 10.76 8.72 -9.78
CA ASP A 5 10.25 9.25 -11.05
C ASP A 5 9.79 8.15 -12.03
N ASP A 6 10.06 6.87 -11.71
CA ASP A 6 9.74 5.76 -12.59
C ASP A 6 8.28 5.32 -12.41
N VAL A 7 7.58 5.15 -13.54
CA VAL A 7 6.24 4.57 -13.60
C VAL A 7 6.27 3.27 -14.38
N VAL A 8 5.91 2.17 -13.72
CA VAL A 8 5.94 0.82 -14.30
C VAL A 8 4.56 0.17 -14.20
N ARG A 9 4.04 -0.28 -15.34
CA ARG A 9 2.88 -1.18 -15.38
C ARG A 9 3.35 -2.60 -15.03
N ALA A 10 3.07 -3.03 -13.80
CA ALA A 10 3.45 -4.35 -13.31
C ALA A 10 2.41 -5.40 -13.72
N GLU A 11 2.87 -6.52 -14.26
CA GLU A 11 2.06 -7.68 -14.67
C GLU A 11 2.48 -8.94 -13.90
N PRO A 12 1.68 -10.03 -13.91
CA PRO A 12 2.05 -11.28 -13.26
C PRO A 12 3.47 -11.74 -13.63
N GLY A 13 4.30 -12.02 -12.60
CA GLY A 13 5.71 -12.38 -12.77
C GLY A 13 6.69 -11.20 -12.68
N SER A 14 6.20 -9.96 -12.63
CA SER A 14 7.03 -8.78 -12.40
C SER A 14 7.62 -8.78 -10.98
N PHE A 15 8.86 -8.32 -10.86
CA PHE A 15 9.51 -8.01 -9.59
C PHE A 15 9.96 -6.56 -9.61
N LEU A 16 9.53 -5.78 -8.62
CA LEU A 16 9.90 -4.37 -8.48
C LEU A 16 10.57 -4.17 -7.13
N TRP A 17 11.64 -3.38 -7.14
CA TRP A 17 12.36 -2.98 -5.94
C TRP A 17 11.97 -1.56 -5.57
N ALA A 18 11.52 -1.35 -4.34
CA ALA A 18 11.20 -0.04 -3.77
C ALA A 18 12.22 0.29 -2.69
N PRO A 19 13.28 1.05 -3.01
CA PRO A 19 14.33 1.36 -2.04
C PRO A 19 13.81 2.20 -0.87
N ARG A 20 14.49 2.08 0.29
CA ARG A 20 14.30 3.00 1.41
C ARG A 20 14.57 4.44 0.96
N ASP A 21 13.82 5.39 1.53
CA ASP A 21 13.90 6.84 1.28
C ASP A 21 13.60 7.27 -0.17
N VAL A 22 13.05 6.35 -0.98
CA VAL A 22 12.50 6.65 -2.30
C VAL A 22 10.98 6.54 -2.22
N ALA A 23 10.28 7.62 -2.53
CA ALA A 23 8.81 7.64 -2.56
C ALA A 23 8.28 6.56 -3.50
N HIS A 24 7.34 5.74 -3.03
CA HIS A 24 6.79 4.67 -3.84
C HIS A 24 5.34 4.36 -3.47
N THR A 25 4.56 3.98 -4.47
CA THR A 25 3.13 3.65 -4.32
C THR A 25 2.62 2.85 -5.52
N PHE A 26 1.43 2.28 -5.45
CA PHE A 26 0.79 1.59 -6.55
C PHE A 26 -0.69 1.94 -6.66
N CYS A 27 -1.21 1.77 -7.87
CA CYS A 27 -2.63 1.76 -8.15
C CYS A 27 -2.96 0.42 -8.83
N VAL A 28 -4.09 -0.19 -8.46
CA VAL A 28 -4.58 -1.41 -9.09
C VAL A 28 -5.49 -1.01 -10.25
N GLU A 29 -5.13 -1.41 -11.47
CA GLU A 29 -5.86 -1.09 -12.70
C GLU A 29 -6.61 -2.31 -13.29
N SER A 30 -6.71 -3.38 -12.52
CA SER A 30 -7.49 -4.58 -12.82
C SER A 30 -8.63 -4.74 -11.81
N ASP A 31 -9.62 -5.59 -12.12
CA ASP A 31 -10.71 -5.87 -11.18
C ASP A 31 -10.18 -6.46 -9.85
N GLU A 32 -9.11 -7.27 -9.93
CA GLU A 32 -8.42 -7.83 -8.79
C GLU A 32 -6.91 -7.89 -9.08
N ALA A 33 -6.09 -7.70 -8.04
CA ALA A 33 -4.65 -7.92 -8.10
C ALA A 33 -4.17 -8.73 -6.89
N ARG A 34 -3.22 -9.62 -7.12
CA ARG A 34 -2.53 -10.38 -6.08
C ARG A 34 -1.04 -10.28 -6.27
N PHE A 35 -0.35 -9.82 -5.23
CA PHE A 35 1.11 -9.71 -5.21
C PHE A 35 1.64 -9.96 -3.80
N LEU A 36 2.93 -10.20 -3.69
CA LEU A 36 3.63 -10.34 -2.42
C LEU A 36 4.43 -9.06 -2.15
N ALA A 37 4.12 -8.38 -1.05
CA ALA A 37 4.92 -7.27 -0.56
C ALA A 37 5.97 -7.80 0.43
N LEU A 38 7.24 -7.53 0.15
CA LEU A 38 8.36 -7.91 1.01
C LEU A 38 8.95 -6.65 1.62
N SER A 39 9.18 -6.68 2.94
CA SER A 39 9.82 -5.57 3.65
C SER A 39 10.95 -6.10 4.52
N THR A 40 12.07 -5.39 4.51
CA THR A 40 13.18 -5.63 5.43
C THR A 40 12.97 -4.93 6.79
N ASN A 41 11.91 -4.13 6.93
CA ASN A 41 11.49 -3.58 8.22
C ASN A 41 10.63 -4.62 8.95
N SER A 42 11.20 -5.25 9.97
CA SER A 42 10.58 -6.33 10.74
C SER A 42 9.33 -5.93 11.53
N ALA A 43 8.97 -4.64 11.56
CA ALA A 43 7.79 -4.16 12.27
C ALA A 43 6.68 -3.66 11.33
N LEU A 44 6.91 -3.63 10.01
CA LEU A 44 5.91 -3.09 9.07
C LEU A 44 4.63 -3.94 9.03
N ASP A 45 4.71 -5.24 9.30
CA ASP A 45 3.54 -6.11 9.44
C ASP A 45 2.57 -5.63 10.53
N ARG A 46 3.09 -5.06 11.63
CA ARG A 46 2.30 -4.53 12.74
C ARG A 46 1.46 -3.31 12.38
N PHE A 47 1.87 -2.54 11.36
CA PHE A 47 1.06 -1.44 10.84
C PHE A 47 -0.31 -1.93 10.38
N PHE A 48 -0.37 -3.03 9.63
CA PHE A 48 -1.63 -3.59 9.14
C PHE A 48 -2.55 -4.07 10.28
N PHE A 49 -1.98 -4.60 11.38
CA PHE A 49 -2.77 -4.97 12.56
C PHE A 49 -3.25 -3.75 13.35
N ALA A 50 -2.48 -2.66 13.37
CA ALA A 50 -2.82 -1.44 14.09
C ALA A 50 -3.90 -0.61 13.38
N THR A 51 -3.93 -0.64 12.04
CA THR A 51 -4.84 0.17 11.23
C THR A 51 -5.96 -0.62 10.56
N GLY A 52 -5.92 -1.95 10.65
CA GLY A 52 -6.91 -2.84 10.06
C GLY A 52 -7.76 -3.56 11.12
N GLU A 53 -8.63 -4.43 10.63
CA GLU A 53 -9.41 -5.36 11.44
C GLU A 53 -9.18 -6.80 10.95
N PRO A 54 -9.33 -7.82 11.81
CA PRO A 54 -9.20 -9.21 11.38
C PRO A 54 -10.19 -9.54 10.25
N ALA A 55 -9.65 -10.01 9.12
CA ALA A 55 -10.49 -10.44 8.01
C ALA A 55 -11.30 -11.69 8.42
N PRO A 56 -12.64 -11.70 8.21
CA PRO A 56 -13.49 -12.84 8.58
C PRO A 56 -13.34 -14.03 7.61
N SER A 57 -12.78 -13.80 6.42
CA SER A 57 -12.52 -14.83 5.41
C SER A 57 -11.37 -14.41 4.48
N LEU A 58 -10.84 -15.37 3.70
CA LEU A 58 -9.81 -15.11 2.68
C LEU A 58 -10.41 -14.62 1.36
N THR A 59 -11.29 -13.62 1.43
CA THR A 59 -11.89 -12.96 0.26
C THR A 59 -11.75 -11.45 0.41
N ILE A 60 -11.75 -10.73 -0.71
CA ILE A 60 -11.73 -9.27 -0.70
C ILE A 60 -13.07 -8.77 -0.13
N PRO A 61 -13.05 -7.92 0.91
CA PRO A 61 -14.28 -7.38 1.48
C PRO A 61 -14.98 -6.46 0.46
N PRO A 62 -16.30 -6.21 0.62
CA PRO A 62 -16.98 -5.16 -0.12
C PRO A 62 -16.25 -3.81 0.04
N PRO A 63 -16.36 -2.89 -0.95
CA PRO A 63 -15.76 -1.57 -0.85
C PRO A 63 -16.18 -0.83 0.42
N ALA A 64 -15.26 -0.08 1.02
CA ALA A 64 -15.55 0.76 2.17
C ALA A 64 -16.63 1.80 1.84
N THR A 65 -17.54 2.03 2.78
CA THR A 65 -18.63 3.02 2.64
C THR A 65 -18.17 4.46 2.93
N GLU A 66 -17.05 4.60 3.63
CA GLU A 66 -16.48 5.88 4.06
C GLU A 66 -14.98 5.90 3.77
N PRO A 67 -14.40 7.09 3.49
CA PRO A 67 -12.96 7.22 3.37
C PRO A 67 -12.28 6.95 4.73
N PRO A 68 -11.03 6.45 4.73
CA PRO A 68 -10.30 6.26 5.97
C PRO A 68 -9.95 7.60 6.63
N ASP A 69 -9.72 7.59 7.94
CA ASP A 69 -9.09 8.71 8.65
C ASP A 69 -7.61 8.79 8.27
N VAL A 70 -7.31 9.63 7.26
CA VAL A 70 -5.96 9.79 6.72
C VAL A 70 -4.99 10.36 7.77
N ALA A 71 -5.47 11.22 8.68
CA ALA A 71 -4.61 11.81 9.70
C ALA A 71 -4.18 10.77 10.73
N GLU A 72 -5.11 9.93 11.17
CA GLU A 72 -4.80 8.83 12.08
C GLU A 72 -3.92 7.77 11.40
N LEU A 73 -4.20 7.41 10.14
CA LEU A 73 -3.35 6.51 9.38
C LEU A 73 -1.91 7.02 9.26
N ALA A 74 -1.72 8.31 8.96
CA ALA A 74 -0.39 8.91 8.87
C ALA A 74 0.33 8.92 10.23
N ARG A 75 -0.41 9.22 11.31
CA ARG A 75 0.12 9.19 12.68
C ARG A 75 0.62 7.80 13.05
N VAL A 76 -0.19 6.76 12.82
CA VAL A 76 0.17 5.36 13.12
C VAL A 76 1.29 4.87 12.20
N ALA A 77 1.26 5.21 10.91
CA ALA A 77 2.33 4.88 9.96
C ALA A 77 3.70 5.40 10.44
N GLY A 78 3.74 6.62 10.98
CA GLY A 78 4.95 7.21 11.55
C GLY A 78 5.58 6.40 12.69
N GLU A 79 4.76 5.73 13.52
CA GLU A 79 5.25 4.83 14.58
C GLU A 79 6.05 3.63 14.03
N PHE A 80 5.80 3.26 12.76
CA PHE A 80 6.48 2.17 12.05
C PHE A 80 7.55 2.67 11.06
N GLY A 81 7.89 3.96 11.10
CA GLY A 81 8.89 4.58 10.22
C GLY A 81 8.42 4.73 8.77
N VAL A 82 7.10 4.87 8.56
CA VAL A 82 6.49 5.14 7.26
C VAL A 82 5.99 6.58 7.23
N GLU A 83 6.40 7.34 6.22
CA GLU A 83 5.87 8.67 5.93
C GLU A 83 4.84 8.57 4.81
N ILE A 84 3.60 9.03 5.06
CA ILE A 84 2.55 9.09 4.04
C ILE A 84 2.65 10.44 3.33
N LEU A 85 3.06 10.43 2.06
CA LEU A 85 3.27 11.67 1.28
C LEU A 85 1.96 12.20 0.67
N GLY A 86 1.13 11.31 0.11
CA GLY A 86 -0.22 11.61 -0.39
C GLY A 86 -0.35 12.69 -1.48
N PRO A 87 -1.54 12.80 -2.10
CA PRO A 87 -2.55 11.74 -2.23
C PRO A 87 -2.04 10.57 -3.10
N PRO A 88 -2.65 9.37 -3.01
CA PRO A 88 -2.27 8.26 -3.88
C PRO A 88 -2.65 8.55 -5.35
N PRO A 89 -1.97 7.90 -6.31
CA PRO A 89 -2.34 7.99 -7.73
C PRO A 89 -3.70 7.34 -8.00
N VAL A 90 -4.44 7.90 -8.95
CA VAL A 90 -5.72 7.36 -9.42
C VAL A 90 -5.50 6.44 -10.64
N PRO A 91 -6.34 5.41 -10.84
CA PRO A 91 -6.24 4.57 -12.03
C PRO A 91 -6.36 5.42 -13.31
N GLY A 92 -5.46 5.22 -14.29
CA GLY A 92 -5.48 5.96 -15.55
C GLY A 92 -4.99 7.41 -15.50
N GLY A 93 -4.27 7.79 -14.44
CA GLY A 93 -3.58 9.09 -14.28
C GLY A 93 -2.10 9.05 -14.64
#